data_AF-D1JDG2-F1
#
_entry.id   AF-D1JDG2-F1
#
_cell.length_a   1.000
_cell.length_b   1.000
_cell.length_c   1.000
_cell.angle_alpha   90.00
_cell.angle_beta   90.00
_cell.angle_gamma   90.00
#
_symmetry.space_group_name_H-M   'P 1'
#
loop_
_entity.id
_entity.type
_entity.pdbx_description
1 polymer ?
#
loop_
_entity_poly.entity_id
_entity_poly.type
_entity_poly.pdbx_seq_one_letter_code
_entity_poly.pdbx_strand_id
1 'polypeptide(L)'
;MFFFYLNLTMYKDKAEENMKAIIRILEGQFPLPVSVSEITSGVNISAEKVESFLRFLAKYGFVTYEEERKIATIHADFLSLKE
;
A
#
# COMPACT_ATOMS: atom_id res chain seq x y z
N MET A 1 -25.61 -13.65 -13.16
CA MET A 1 -24.73 -14.36 -12.20
C MET A 1 -23.27 -14.38 -12.66
N PHE A 2 -22.96 -14.72 -13.92
CA PHE A 2 -21.58 -14.70 -14.48
C PHE A 2 -20.88 -13.32 -14.43
N PHE A 3 -21.59 -12.23 -14.75
CA PHE A 3 -21.03 -10.88 -14.69
C PHE A 3 -20.63 -10.41 -13.28
N PHE A 4 -21.25 -10.98 -12.24
CA PHE A 4 -20.95 -10.63 -10.85
C PHE A 4 -19.64 -11.29 -10.41
N TYR A 5 -19.44 -12.56 -10.78
CA TYR A 5 -18.18 -13.27 -10.54
C TYR A 5 -17.03 -12.63 -11.30
N LEU A 6 -17.19 -12.31 -12.60
CA LEU A 6 -16.13 -11.67 -13.38
C LEU A 6 -15.74 -10.30 -12.83
N ASN A 7 -16.73 -9.52 -12.35
CA ASN A 7 -16.45 -8.27 -11.63
C ASN A 7 -15.67 -8.55 -10.34
N LEU A 8 -16.11 -9.51 -9.52
CA LEU A 8 -15.41 -9.87 -8.28
C LEU A 8 -13.96 -10.30 -8.53
N THR A 9 -13.68 -11.12 -9.54
CA THR A 9 -12.30 -11.51 -9.89
C THR A 9 -11.51 -10.31 -10.40
N MET A 10 -12.06 -9.51 -11.32
CA MET A 10 -11.40 -8.31 -11.85
C MET A 10 -11.14 -7.23 -10.78
N TYR A 11 -12.06 -7.05 -9.82
CA TYR A 11 -11.87 -6.16 -8.68
C TYR A 11 -10.83 -6.69 -7.70
N LYS A 12 -10.74 -8.01 -7.53
CA LYS A 12 -9.71 -8.66 -6.72
C LYS A 12 -8.33 -8.45 -7.34
N ASP A 13 -8.20 -8.69 -8.64
CA ASP A 13 -6.94 -8.51 -9.37
C ASP A 13 -6.47 -7.05 -9.33
N LYS A 14 -7.38 -6.10 -9.55
CA LYS A 14 -7.07 -4.67 -9.47
C LYS A 14 -6.72 -4.20 -8.05
N ALA A 15 -7.37 -4.75 -7.03
CA ALA A 15 -7.05 -4.43 -5.63
C ALA A 15 -5.66 -4.97 -5.24
N GLU A 16 -5.32 -6.16 -5.70
CA GLU A 16 -4.01 -6.77 -5.48
C GLU A 16 -2.88 -6.00 -6.20
N GLU A 17 -3.09 -5.62 -7.46
CA GLU A 17 -2.14 -4.78 -8.23
C GLU A 17 -1.89 -3.45 -7.54
N ASN A 18 -2.96 -2.82 -7.06
CA ASN A 18 -2.92 -1.58 -6.29
C ASN A 18 -2.09 -1.72 -5.00
N MET A 19 -2.28 -2.80 -4.23
CA MET A 19 -1.48 -3.08 -3.04
C MET A 19 -0.01 -3.30 -3.38
N LYS A 20 0.28 -4.08 -4.42
CA LYS A 20 1.65 -4.32 -4.91
C LYS A 20 2.33 -3.02 -5.34
N ALA A 21 1.60 -2.12 -6.00
CA ALA A 21 2.12 -0.82 -6.39
C ALA A 21 2.47 0.06 -5.18
N ILE A 22 1.61 0.11 -4.16
CA ILE A 22 1.90 0.83 -2.90
C ILE A 22 3.17 0.28 -2.24
N ILE A 23 3.29 -1.05 -2.13
CA ILE A 23 4.47 -1.70 -1.55
C ILE A 23 5.73 -1.32 -2.35
N ARG A 24 5.70 -1.42 -3.68
CA ARG A 24 6.86 -1.05 -4.53
C ARG A 24 7.28 0.41 -4.35
N ILE A 25 6.32 1.33 -4.17
CA ILE A 25 6.62 2.75 -3.90
C ILE A 25 7.36 2.88 -2.56
N LEU A 26 6.87 2.22 -1.51
CA LEU A 26 7.49 2.23 -0.18
C LEU A 26 8.90 1.61 -0.21
N GLU A 27 9.08 0.47 -0.89
CA GLU A 27 10.38 -0.19 -1.05
C GLU A 27 11.37 0.67 -1.84
N GLY A 28 10.92 1.30 -2.93
CA GLY A 28 11.76 2.13 -3.79
C GLY A 28 12.25 3.41 -3.11
N GLN A 29 11.57 3.85 -2.06
CA GLN A 29 11.95 5.02 -1.27
C GLN A 29 12.64 4.66 0.04
N PHE A 30 12.77 3.37 0.40
CA PHE A 30 13.41 2.98 1.65
C PHE A 30 14.84 3.54 1.77
N PRO A 31 15.27 4.06 2.94
CA PRO A 31 14.53 4.14 4.22
C PRO A 31 13.75 5.45 4.41
N LEU A 32 13.53 6.22 3.34
CA LEU A 32 12.87 7.51 3.43
C LEU A 32 11.36 7.34 3.72
N PRO A 33 10.78 8.23 4.53
CA PRO A 33 9.34 8.31 4.70
C PRO A 33 8.68 8.75 3.39
N VAL A 34 7.53 8.15 3.08
CA VAL A 34 6.72 8.48 1.90
C VAL A 34 5.36 8.98 2.37
N SER A 35 4.91 10.11 1.82
CA SER A 35 3.59 10.65 2.12
C SER A 35 2.46 9.90 1.43
N VAL A 36 1.27 9.93 2.02
CA VAL A 36 0.04 9.43 1.39
C VAL A 36 -0.20 10.11 0.04
N SER A 37 0.08 11.42 -0.07
CA SER A 37 -0.03 12.16 -1.34
C SER A 37 0.86 11.59 -2.43
N GLU A 38 2.13 11.30 -2.11
CA GLU A 38 3.08 10.71 -3.06
C GLU A 38 2.60 9.33 -3.51
N ILE A 39 2.14 8.50 -2.57
CA ILE A 39 1.59 7.18 -2.89
C ILE A 39 0.38 7.33 -3.82
N THR A 40 -0.60 8.17 -3.47
CA THR A 40 -1.80 8.39 -4.31
C THR A 40 -1.52 9.02 -5.67
N SER A 41 -0.39 9.69 -5.84
CA SER A 41 0.02 10.18 -7.16
C SER A 41 0.52 9.04 -8.06
N GLY A 42 1.10 8.00 -7.46
CA GLY A 42 1.60 6.80 -8.14
C GLY A 42 0.54 5.71 -8.34
N VAL A 43 -0.60 5.77 -7.65
CA VAL A 43 -1.66 4.76 -7.72
C VAL A 43 -3.05 5.40 -7.86
N ASN A 44 -3.92 4.86 -8.71
CA ASN A 44 -5.27 5.39 -8.91
C ASN A 44 -6.24 4.96 -7.78
N ILE A 45 -5.93 5.35 -6.54
CA ILE A 45 -6.65 4.99 -5.32
C ILE A 45 -6.85 6.24 -4.47
N SER A 46 -7.98 6.32 -3.77
CA SER A 46 -8.23 7.41 -2.82
C SER A 46 -7.26 7.40 -1.65
N ALA A 47 -6.93 8.59 -1.14
CA ALA A 47 -6.10 8.77 0.06
C ALA A 47 -6.62 7.95 1.25
N GLU A 48 -7.93 7.93 1.48
CA GLU A 48 -8.56 7.16 2.57
C GLU A 48 -8.24 5.65 2.51
N LYS A 49 -8.25 5.06 1.31
CA LYS A 49 -7.92 3.65 1.11
C LYS A 49 -6.42 3.40 1.31
N VAL A 50 -5.56 4.31 0.87
CA VAL A 50 -4.12 4.24 1.12
C VAL A 50 -3.84 4.34 2.62
N GLU A 51 -4.43 5.30 3.33
CA GLU A 51 -4.31 5.46 4.78
C GLU A 51 -4.77 4.19 5.52
N SER A 52 -5.92 3.63 5.13
CA SER A 52 -6.43 2.37 5.72
C SER A 52 -5.45 1.22 5.53
N PHE A 53 -4.82 1.12 4.35
CA PHE A 53 -3.83 0.11 4.07
C PHE A 53 -2.52 0.32 4.85
N LEU A 54 -2.05 1.56 4.98
CA LEU A 54 -0.85 1.88 5.77
C LEU A 54 -1.06 1.60 7.27
N ARG A 55 -2.22 1.95 7.82
CA ARG A 55 -2.60 1.58 9.20
C ARG A 55 -2.64 0.08 9.40
N PHE A 56 -3.17 -0.65 8.41
CA PHE A 56 -3.16 -2.11 8.43
C PHE A 56 -1.71 -2.63 8.47
N LEU A 57 -0.83 -2.18 7.58
CA LEU A 57 0.59 -2.59 7.59
C LEU A 57 1.29 -2.24 8.89
N ALA A 58 1.02 -1.06 9.46
CA ALA A 58 1.59 -0.62 10.73
C ALA A 58 1.17 -1.52 11.89
N LYS A 59 -0.09 -1.99 11.90
CA LYS A 59 -0.59 -2.94 12.91
C LYS A 59 0.23 -4.24 12.97
N TYR A 60 0.78 -4.67 11.84
CA TYR A 60 1.62 -5.86 11.76
C TYR A 60 3.13 -5.56 11.81
N GLY A 61 3.51 -4.30 12.01
CA GLY A 61 4.91 -3.89 12.12
C GLY A 61 5.66 -3.81 10.80
N PHE A 62 4.97 -3.81 9.65
CA PHE A 62 5.63 -3.71 8.34
C PHE A 62 6.11 -2.28 8.02
N VAL A 63 5.40 -1.28 8.56
CA VAL A 63 5.71 0.13 8.38
C VAL A 63 5.53 0.87 9.70
N THR A 64 6.25 1.97 9.87
CA THR A 64 5.86 3.03 10.81
C THR A 64 4.97 4.00 10.06
N TYR A 65 3.74 4.21 10.52
CA TYR A 65 2.83 5.20 9.96
C TYR A 65 2.59 6.33 10.96
N GLU A 66 2.98 7.55 10.59
CA GLU A 66 2.76 8.77 11.39
C GLU A 66 1.49 9.46 10.91
N GLU A 67 0.41 9.30 11.68
CA GLU A 67 -0.95 9.67 11.28
C GLU A 67 -1.15 11.19 11.13
N GLU A 68 -0.49 11.99 11.98
CA GLU A 68 -0.55 13.46 11.92
C GLU A 68 0.06 14.03 10.64
N ARG A 69 1.18 13.43 10.20
CA ARG A 69 1.93 13.87 9.01
C ARG A 69 1.53 13.12 7.75
N LYS A 70 0.73 12.05 7.89
CA LYS A 70 0.33 11.14 6.82
C LYS A 70 1.53 10.59 6.05
N ILE A 71 2.57 10.17 6.75
CA ILE A 71 3.78 9.57 6.17
C ILE A 71 3.97 8.14 6.67
N ALA A 72 4.50 7.28 5.79
CA ALA A 72 4.84 5.90 6.10
C ALA A 72 6.31 5.61 5.81
N THR A 73 6.96 4.85 6.68
CA THR A 73 8.33 4.35 6.49
C THR A 73 8.32 2.83 6.56
N ILE A 74 8.79 2.16 5.52
CA ILE A 74 8.88 0.70 5.51
C ILE A 74 10.05 0.21 6.36
N HIS A 75 9.88 -0.92 7.05
CA HIS A 75 10.91 -1.50 7.90
C HIS A 75 11.83 -2.42 7.10
N ALA A 76 13.14 -2.39 7.39
CA ALA A 76 14.17 -3.14 6.67
C ALA A 76 13.92 -4.65 6.68
N ASP A 77 13.34 -5.16 7.78
CA ASP A 77 13.04 -6.58 7.98
C ASP A 77 12.09 -7.13 6.91
N PHE A 78 11.29 -6.27 6.27
CA PHE A 78 10.42 -6.66 5.17
C PHE A 78 11.12 -6.72 3.81
N LEU A 79 12.17 -5.91 3.59
CA LEU A 79 12.97 -5.95 2.35
C LEU A 79 13.81 -7.23 2.23
N SER A 80 14.08 -7.87 3.36
CA SER A 80 14.80 -9.14 3.44
C SER A 80 13.94 -10.36 3.13
N LEU A 81 12.61 -10.23 3.02
CA LEU A 81 11.67 -11.28 2.59
C LEU A 81 11.68 -11.51 1.06
N LYS A 82 12.85 -11.40 0.42
CA LYS A 82 13.04 -11.80 -0.98
C LYS A 82 13.31 -13.31 -1.01
N GLU A 83 12.26 -14.10 -1.22
CA GLU A 83 12.40 -15.46 -1.80
C GLU A 83 12.52 -15.38 -3.33
#